data_AF-A0A9Q6S3Y3-F1
#
_entry.id   AF-A0A9Q6S3Y3-F1
#
_cell.length_a   1.000
_cell.length_b   1.000
_cell.length_c   1.000
_cell.angle_alpha   90.00
_cell.angle_beta   90.00
_cell.angle_gamma   90.00
#
_symmetry.space_group_name_H-M   'P 1'
#
loop_
_entity.id
_entity.type
_entity.pdbx_description
1 polymer ?
#
loop_
_entity_poly.entity_id
_entity_poly.type
_entity_poly.pdbx_seq_one_letter_code
_entity_poly.pdbx_strand_id
1 'polypeptide(L)'
;MSADPSDNEPTDNEPTGSAARPPAAPTKSKRTFLGLLMSGIPPDVARDKFERLWDETNALAASSMMSAQGRPYIALLKRMHTAFVERYPR
;
A
#
# COMPACT_ATOMS: atom_id res chain seq x y z
N MET A 1 22.77 -49.93 38.91
CA MET A 1 21.34 -49.62 39.14
C MET A 1 20.79 -49.00 37.85
N SER A 2 19.74 -49.63 37.30
CA SER A 2 18.82 -49.16 36.25
C SER A 2 18.08 -47.86 36.67
N ALA A 3 17.36 -47.06 35.87
CA ALA A 3 16.85 -47.07 34.50
C ALA A 3 16.45 -45.63 34.05
N ASP A 4 16.58 -45.31 32.74
CA ASP A 4 15.66 -44.65 31.77
C ASP A 4 14.85 -43.34 32.09
N PRO A 5 14.17 -42.67 31.10
CA PRO A 5 14.64 -41.57 30.23
C PRO A 5 13.76 -40.27 30.35
N SER A 6 14.12 -39.16 29.69
CA SER A 6 13.18 -38.11 29.22
C SER A 6 13.95 -37.11 28.35
N ASP A 7 13.84 -37.16 27.02
CA ASP A 7 12.81 -36.58 26.15
C ASP A 7 12.79 -35.04 26.06
N ASN A 8 12.80 -34.60 24.80
CA ASN A 8 12.53 -33.28 24.22
C ASN A 8 13.59 -32.17 24.27
N GLU A 9 14.23 -32.01 23.11
CA GLU A 9 14.74 -30.74 22.58
C GLU A 9 13.71 -29.60 22.73
N PRO A 10 14.08 -28.42 23.24
CA PRO A 10 13.35 -27.21 22.89
C PRO A 10 13.81 -26.80 21.50
N THR A 11 12.96 -27.10 20.51
CA THR A 11 12.95 -26.38 19.24
C THR A 11 12.54 -24.94 19.54
N ASP A 12 13.51 -24.10 19.87
CA ASP A 12 13.31 -22.65 19.86
C ASP A 12 13.29 -22.20 18.41
N ASN A 13 12.08 -22.30 17.87
CA ASN A 13 11.60 -21.66 16.65
C ASN A 13 12.29 -20.32 16.43
N GLU A 14 12.64 -20.09 15.17
CA GLU A 14 12.96 -18.79 14.61
C GLU A 14 12.21 -17.67 15.35
N PRO A 15 12.89 -16.60 15.81
CA PRO A 15 12.18 -15.35 15.91
C PRO A 15 11.76 -15.06 14.48
N THR A 16 10.46 -15.27 14.19
CA THR A 16 9.85 -14.84 12.95
C THR A 16 10.02 -13.34 12.92
N GLY A 17 11.17 -12.92 12.41
CA GLY A 17 11.38 -11.62 11.86
C GLY A 17 10.40 -11.54 10.71
N SER A 18 9.15 -11.20 11.03
CA SER A 18 8.34 -10.37 10.17
C SER A 18 9.13 -9.07 10.02
N ALA A 19 10.19 -9.16 9.20
CA ALA A 19 10.81 -8.04 8.55
C ALA A 19 9.64 -7.32 7.92
N ALA A 20 9.27 -6.20 8.55
CA ALA A 20 8.18 -5.35 8.16
C ALA A 20 8.26 -5.19 6.65
N ARG A 21 7.35 -5.86 5.94
CA ARG A 21 7.32 -5.83 4.48
C ARG A 21 7.31 -4.34 4.10
N PRO A 22 8.21 -3.87 3.22
CA PRO A 22 8.19 -2.48 2.76
C PRO A 22 6.78 -2.18 2.23
N PRO A 23 6.23 -0.99 2.53
CA PRO A 23 4.80 -0.80 2.67
C PRO A 23 4.06 -1.24 1.41
N ALA A 24 3.06 -2.12 1.59
CA ALA A 24 2.10 -2.49 0.54
C ALA A 24 1.22 -1.31 0.07
N ALA A 25 1.42 -0.12 0.63
CA ALA A 25 0.55 1.04 0.50
C ALA A 25 0.56 1.70 -0.90
N PRO A 26 1.68 1.86 -1.65
CA PRO A 26 1.60 2.34 -3.04
C PRO A 26 0.78 1.40 -3.92
N THR A 27 0.89 0.09 -3.67
CA THR A 27 0.13 -0.94 -4.40
C THR A 27 -1.36 -0.89 -4.07
N LYS A 28 -1.73 -0.63 -2.81
CA LYS A 28 -3.12 -0.44 -2.39
C LYS A 28 -3.74 0.78 -3.06
N SER A 29 -3.11 1.95 -2.97
CA SER A 29 -3.59 3.19 -3.61
C SER A 29 -3.75 3.01 -5.13
N LYS A 30 -2.77 2.36 -5.78
CA LYS A 30 -2.86 2.03 -7.21
C LYS A 30 -4.06 1.15 -7.53
N ARG A 31 -4.32 0.09 -6.75
CA ARG A 31 -5.46 -0.81 -6.97
C ARG A 31 -6.79 -0.09 -6.79
N THR A 32 -6.93 0.72 -5.74
CA THR A 32 -8.13 1.53 -5.50
C THR A 32 -8.39 2.49 -6.65
N PHE A 33 -7.34 3.15 -7.15
CA PHE A 33 -7.45 4.05 -8.29
C PHE A 33 -7.90 3.34 -9.57
N LEU A 34 -7.34 2.16 -9.88
CA LEU A 34 -7.78 1.38 -11.03
C LEU A 34 -9.25 0.95 -10.90
N GLY A 35 -9.68 0.56 -9.70
CA GLY A 35 -11.09 0.27 -9.42
C GLY A 35 -12.00 1.47 -9.66
N LEU A 36 -11.57 2.66 -9.27
CA LEU A 36 -12.29 3.92 -9.53
C LEU A 36 -12.42 4.22 -11.03
N LEU A 37 -11.37 4.01 -11.82
CA LEU A 37 -11.44 4.23 -13.27
C LEU A 37 -12.34 3.24 -13.99
N MET A 38 -12.45 2.01 -13.46
CA MET A 38 -13.26 0.94 -14.02
C MET A 38 -14.71 0.93 -13.54
N SER A 39 -15.06 1.69 -12.49
CA SER A 39 -16.39 1.59 -11.86
C SER A 39 -17.51 2.22 -12.67
N GLY A 40 -17.21 2.97 -13.74
CA GLY A 40 -18.23 3.59 -14.60
C GLY A 40 -19.14 4.59 -13.89
N ILE A 41 -18.71 5.10 -12.73
CA ILE A 41 -19.51 6.02 -11.92
C ILE A 41 -19.52 7.43 -12.53
N PRO A 42 -20.53 8.26 -12.21
CA PRO A 42 -20.62 9.63 -12.70
C PRO A 42 -19.37 10.48 -12.38
N PRO A 43 -18.99 11.43 -13.25
CA PRO A 43 -17.75 12.20 -13.11
C PRO A 43 -17.63 13.01 -11.80
N ASP A 44 -18.74 13.55 -11.31
CA ASP A 44 -18.86 14.24 -10.02
C ASP A 44 -18.51 13.31 -8.86
N VAL A 45 -19.15 12.13 -8.83
CA VAL A 45 -18.87 11.11 -7.81
C VAL A 45 -17.44 10.56 -7.93
N ALA A 46 -16.93 10.44 -9.16
CA ALA A 46 -15.56 10.03 -9.42
C ALA A 46 -14.54 11.05 -8.89
N ARG A 47 -14.83 12.35 -9.04
CA ARG A 47 -13.98 13.44 -8.57
C ARG A 47 -13.85 13.41 -7.05
N ASP A 48 -14.96 13.31 -6.32
CA ASP A 48 -14.95 13.25 -4.86
C ASP A 48 -14.12 12.06 -4.33
N LYS A 49 -14.28 10.89 -4.96
CA LYS A 49 -13.53 9.68 -4.59
C LYS A 49 -12.05 9.80 -4.95
N PHE A 50 -11.74 10.42 -6.08
CA PHE A 50 -10.38 10.69 -6.49
C PHE A 50 -9.67 11.63 -5.52
N GLU A 51 -10.32 12.72 -5.11
CA GLU A 51 -9.77 13.70 -4.17
C GLU A 51 -9.43 13.05 -2.82
N ARG A 52 -10.31 12.21 -2.28
CA ARG A 52 -10.03 11.46 -1.04
C ARG A 52 -8.83 10.52 -1.18
N LEU A 53 -8.75 9.79 -2.29
CA LEU A 53 -7.63 8.88 -2.56
C LEU A 53 -6.32 9.63 -2.82
N TRP A 54 -6.43 10.81 -3.43
CA TRP A 54 -5.31 11.73 -3.66
C TRP A 54 -4.73 12.18 -2.33
N ASP A 55 -5.57 12.67 -1.42
CA ASP A 55 -5.14 13.16 -0.10
C ASP A 55 -4.51 12.05 0.74
N GLU A 56 -5.09 10.85 0.77
CA GLU A 56 -4.51 9.69 1.47
C GLU A 56 -3.12 9.34 0.89
N THR A 57 -3.00 9.29 -0.43
CA THR A 57 -1.73 8.95 -1.10
C THR A 57 -0.69 10.06 -0.92
N ASN A 58 -1.12 11.33 -0.89
CA ASN A 58 -0.27 12.49 -0.66
C ASN A 58 0.22 12.57 0.79
N ALA A 59 -0.63 12.25 1.77
CA ALA A 59 -0.22 12.14 3.17
C ALA A 59 0.85 11.05 3.35
N LEU A 60 0.65 9.88 2.72
CA LEU A 60 1.65 8.80 2.73
C LEU A 60 2.96 9.21 2.06
N ALA A 61 2.88 9.96 0.96
CA ALA A 61 4.05 10.51 0.28
C ALA A 61 4.82 11.47 1.20
N ALA A 62 4.10 12.41 1.84
CA ALA A 62 4.65 13.41 2.74
C ALA A 62 5.33 12.77 3.96
N SER A 63 4.67 11.81 4.61
CA SER A 63 5.26 11.03 5.71
C SER A 63 6.50 10.23 5.30
N SER A 64 6.66 9.95 3.99
CA SER A 64 7.78 9.19 3.45
C SER A 64 8.85 10.06 2.77
N MET A 65 8.71 11.39 2.75
CA MET A 65 9.58 12.30 1.96
C MET A 65 11.05 12.26 2.36
N MET A 66 11.35 12.03 3.65
CA MET A 66 12.74 11.91 4.13
C MET A 66 13.35 10.52 3.91
N SER A 67 12.63 9.63 3.22
CA SER A 67 13.08 8.27 2.92
C SER A 67 13.07 7.99 1.43
N ALA A 68 13.84 6.98 1.00
CA ALA A 68 13.77 6.47 -0.37
C ALA A 68 12.36 5.96 -0.77
N GLN A 69 11.48 5.69 0.21
CA GLN A 69 10.12 5.22 -0.02
C GLN A 69 9.16 6.31 -0.50
N GLY A 70 9.50 7.61 -0.38
CA GLY A 70 8.63 8.70 -0.86
C GLY A 70 8.54 8.79 -2.39
N ARG A 71 9.62 8.44 -3.11
CA ARG A 71 9.68 8.54 -4.58
C ARG A 71 8.60 7.73 -5.30
N PRO A 72 8.33 6.46 -4.93
CA PRO A 72 7.21 5.69 -5.47
C PRO A 72 5.84 6.36 -5.34
N TYR A 73 5.54 7.03 -4.22
CA TYR A 73 4.25 7.71 -4.01
C TYR A 73 4.11 8.94 -4.89
N ILE A 74 5.16 9.76 -5.02
CA ILE A 74 5.16 10.92 -5.92
C ILE A 74 4.94 10.47 -7.38
N ALA A 75 5.60 9.40 -7.81
CA ALA A 75 5.39 8.84 -9.14
C ALA A 75 3.97 8.26 -9.33
N LEU A 76 3.36 7.73 -8.27
CA LEU A 76 1.97 7.27 -8.30
C LEU A 76 0.98 8.44 -8.43
N LEU A 77 1.12 9.49 -7.62
CA LEU A 77 0.30 10.71 -7.68
C LEU A 77 0.30 11.31 -9.09
N LYS A 78 1.48 11.49 -9.69
CA LYS A 78 1.58 12.01 -11.07
C LYS A 78 0.77 11.17 -12.07
N ARG A 79 0.91 9.85 -12.04
CA ARG A 79 0.17 8.93 -12.93
C ARG A 79 -1.33 8.96 -12.68
N MET A 80 -1.74 9.01 -11.41
CA MET A 80 -3.14 9.11 -11.02
C MET A 80 -3.78 10.39 -11.57
N HIS A 81 -3.12 11.54 -11.43
CA HIS A 81 -3.61 12.82 -11.95
C HIS A 81 -3.79 12.79 -13.47
N THR A 82 -2.76 12.38 -14.21
CA THR A 82 -2.81 12.29 -15.67
C THR A 82 -3.95 11.40 -16.14
N ALA A 83 -4.01 10.15 -15.64
CA ALA A 83 -5.04 9.20 -16.06
C ALA A 83 -6.46 9.65 -15.67
N PHE A 84 -6.62 10.35 -14.54
CA PHE A 84 -7.93 10.86 -14.13
C PHE A 84 -8.41 11.98 -15.05
N VAL A 85 -7.54 12.94 -15.38
CA VAL A 85 -7.88 14.05 -16.29
C VAL A 85 -8.18 13.55 -17.70
N GLU A 86 -7.48 12.54 -18.18
CA GLU A 86 -7.77 11.88 -19.47
C GLU A 86 -9.14 11.19 -19.48
N ARG A 87 -9.52 10.53 -18.37
CA ARG A 87 -10.79 9.79 -18.28
C ARG A 87 -11.99 10.69 -18.05
N TYR A 88 -11.80 11.78 -17.30
CA TYR A 88 -12.82 12.74 -16.88
C TYR A 88 -12.36 14.17 -17.22
N PRO A 89 -12.38 14.55 -18.51
CA PRO A 89 -12.11 15.92 -18.93
C PRO A 89 -13.14 16.87 -18.30
N ARG A 90 -12.71 18.09 -18.01
CA ARG A 90 -13.59 19.15 -17.49
C ARG A 90 -14.62 19.59 -18.52
#